data_AF-A0A154L2F1-F1
#
_entry.id   AF-A0A154L2F1-F1
#
_cell.length_a   1.000
_cell.length_b   1.000
_cell.length_c   1.000
_cell.angle_alpha   90.00
_cell.angle_beta   90.00
_cell.angle_gamma   90.00
#
_symmetry.space_group_name_H-M   'P 1'
#
loop_
_entity.id
_entity.type
_entity.pdbx_description
1 polymer ?
#
loop_
_entity_poly.entity_id
_entity_poly.type
_entity_poly.pdbx_seq_one_letter_code
_entity_poly.pdbx_strand_id
1 'polypeptide(L)'
;MMSRIFTSALFAGAAAGLIAALLQLYFVQPVLLHAELYETGELVHFGGAAVSAHQDVGGIDLVRDGLSVLFTMLVYTGYALILVAAMALAESRGHEVAGRQGIIWGIAGFFIVHFAPGFTLAPEVPGVAAADVYARQVWWFATVGTAAIAVWLIAFGRNWVSWGIAAVLLLAPHVIGAPEPDTFTGPVPTEIGALFAARAFGVGLAAWVLVGLFAGYFWQREGQRAAQAQTA
;
A
#
# COMPACT_ATOMS: atom_id res chain seq x y z
N MET A 1 22.81 15.82 1.11
CA MET A 1 21.52 15.30 1.64
C MET A 1 20.55 14.90 0.53
N MET A 2 20.26 15.76 -0.44
CA MET A 2 19.31 15.45 -1.53
C MET A 2 19.70 14.20 -2.36
N SER A 3 20.96 14.09 -2.80
CA SER A 3 21.44 12.90 -3.54
C SER A 3 21.30 11.60 -2.74
N ARG A 4 21.57 11.62 -1.42
CA ARG A 4 21.36 10.47 -0.53
C ARG A 4 19.90 10.00 -0.54
N ILE A 5 18.95 10.94 -0.50
CA ILE A 5 17.51 10.65 -0.53
C ILE A 5 17.15 9.99 -1.86
N PHE A 6 17.49 10.62 -2.99
CA PHE A 6 17.15 10.11 -4.32
C PHE A 6 17.77 8.73 -4.58
N THR A 7 19.06 8.56 -4.32
CA THR A 7 19.75 7.28 -4.54
C THR A 7 19.14 6.17 -3.68
N SER A 8 18.92 6.44 -2.39
CA SER A 8 18.35 5.43 -1.48
C SER A 8 16.93 5.03 -1.89
N ALA A 9 16.09 6.01 -2.21
CA ALA A 9 14.71 5.78 -2.59
C ALA A 9 14.57 5.08 -3.95
N LEU A 10 15.38 5.45 -4.95
CA LEU A 10 15.33 4.85 -6.27
C LEU A 10 15.66 3.36 -6.22
N PHE A 11 16.76 2.99 -5.55
CA PHE A 11 17.13 1.58 -5.42
C PHE A 11 16.15 0.80 -4.53
N ALA A 12 15.72 1.39 -3.41
CA ALA A 12 14.77 0.74 -2.50
C ALA A 12 13.43 0.47 -3.19
N GLY A 13 12.86 1.50 -3.81
CA GLY A 13 11.55 1.42 -4.43
C GLY A 13 11.52 0.61 -5.72
N ALA A 14 12.56 0.68 -6.56
CA ALA A 14 12.64 -0.16 -7.76
C ALA A 14 12.76 -1.65 -7.39
N ALA A 15 13.62 -2.01 -6.42
CA ALA A 15 13.79 -3.38 -5.99
C ALA A 15 12.54 -3.94 -5.29
N ALA A 16 11.97 -3.19 -4.35
CA ALA A 16 10.74 -3.60 -3.66
C ALA A 16 9.55 -3.65 -4.62
N GLY A 17 9.45 -2.67 -5.54
CA GLY A 17 8.38 -2.58 -6.52
C GLY A 17 8.42 -3.72 -7.55
N LEU A 18 9.60 -4.18 -7.95
CA LEU A 18 9.71 -5.37 -8.80
C LEU A 18 9.16 -6.61 -8.09
N ILE A 19 9.54 -6.83 -6.82
CA ILE A 19 9.04 -7.97 -6.04
C ILE A 19 7.53 -7.84 -5.82
N ALA A 20 7.05 -6.64 -5.49
CA ALA A 20 5.62 -6.35 -5.32
C ALA A 20 4.83 -6.63 -6.60
N ALA A 21 5.37 -6.26 -7.77
CA ALA A 21 4.73 -6.55 -9.05
C ALA A 21 4.61 -8.06 -9.29
N LEU A 22 5.67 -8.83 -9.05
CA LEU A 22 5.61 -10.29 -9.19
C LEU A 22 4.57 -10.93 -8.26
N LEU A 23 4.48 -10.43 -7.01
CA LEU A 23 3.44 -10.86 -6.07
C LEU A 23 2.04 -10.47 -6.56
N GLN A 24 1.87 -9.29 -7.14
CA GLN A 24 0.59 -8.86 -7.72
C GLN A 24 0.18 -9.72 -8.91
N LEU A 25 1.08 -9.98 -9.86
CA LEU A 25 0.81 -10.83 -11.02
C LEU A 25 0.38 -12.25 -10.60
N TYR A 26 1.02 -12.79 -9.55
CA TYR A 26 0.75 -14.16 -9.13
C TYR A 26 -0.48 -14.29 -8.20
N PHE A 27 -0.64 -13.37 -7.25
CA PHE A 27 -1.68 -13.49 -6.22
C PHE A 27 -2.91 -12.62 -6.52
N VAL A 28 -2.74 -11.38 -6.98
CA VAL A 28 -3.83 -10.40 -7.04
C VAL A 28 -4.53 -10.44 -8.39
N GLN A 29 -3.78 -10.38 -9.48
CA GLN A 29 -4.31 -10.30 -10.83
C GLN A 29 -5.25 -11.46 -11.21
N PRO A 30 -4.97 -12.73 -10.87
CA PRO A 30 -5.91 -13.81 -11.22
C PRO A 30 -7.27 -13.65 -10.55
N VAL A 31 -7.34 -13.02 -9.38
CA VAL A 31 -8.60 -12.75 -8.68
C VAL A 31 -9.38 -11.63 -9.36
N LEU A 32 -8.68 -10.59 -9.84
CA LEU A 32 -9.29 -9.51 -10.64
C LEU A 32 -9.89 -10.05 -11.93
N LEU A 33 -9.09 -10.80 -12.70
CA LEU A 33 -9.55 -11.39 -13.97
C LEU A 33 -10.71 -12.37 -13.76
N HIS A 34 -10.71 -13.14 -12.66
CA HIS A 34 -11.83 -14.01 -12.33
C HIS A 34 -13.11 -13.20 -11.99
N ALA A 35 -12.98 -12.09 -11.27
CA ALA A 35 -14.12 -11.22 -11.00
C ALA A 35 -14.67 -10.55 -12.28
N GLU A 36 -13.81 -10.17 -13.22
CA GLU A 36 -14.19 -9.60 -14.53
C GLU A 36 -15.12 -10.55 -15.31
N LEU A 37 -14.93 -11.88 -15.23
CA LEU A 37 -15.82 -12.85 -15.87
C LEU A 37 -17.27 -12.78 -15.36
N TYR A 38 -17.46 -12.44 -14.08
CA TYR A 38 -18.80 -12.23 -13.51
C TYR A 38 -19.35 -10.85 -13.89
N GLU A 39 -18.50 -9.82 -13.93
CA GLU A 39 -18.89 -8.46 -14.34
C GLU A 39 -19.38 -8.43 -15.79
N THR A 40 -18.71 -9.16 -16.70
CA THR A 40 -19.09 -9.24 -18.11
C THR A 40 -20.28 -10.17 -18.38
N GLY A 41 -20.67 -10.98 -17.39
CA GLY A 41 -21.76 -11.95 -17.50
C GLY A 41 -21.36 -13.28 -18.16
N GLU A 42 -20.07 -13.51 -18.40
CA GLU A 42 -19.56 -14.82 -18.85
C GLU A 42 -19.79 -15.90 -17.78
N LEU A 43 -19.65 -15.52 -16.51
CA LEU A 43 -20.04 -16.32 -15.36
C LEU A 43 -21.25 -15.71 -14.66
N VAL A 44 -22.14 -16.58 -14.18
CA VAL A 44 -23.36 -16.19 -13.47
C VAL A 44 -23.35 -16.82 -12.09
N HIS A 45 -23.35 -15.99 -11.05
CA HIS A 45 -23.41 -16.45 -9.67
C HIS A 45 -24.83 -16.88 -9.26
N PHE A 46 -25.85 -16.09 -9.59
CA PHE A 46 -27.24 -16.33 -9.18
C PHE A 46 -28.05 -17.04 -10.27
N GLY A 47 -28.66 -18.18 -9.94
CA GLY A 47 -29.56 -18.91 -10.84
C GLY A 47 -28.86 -19.67 -11.98
N GLY A 48 -27.53 -19.69 -12.00
CA GLY A 48 -26.71 -20.48 -12.93
C GLY A 48 -26.38 -21.89 -12.42
N ALA A 49 -25.70 -22.66 -13.26
CA ALA A 49 -25.07 -23.92 -12.84
C ALA A 49 -23.88 -23.65 -11.92
N ALA A 50 -23.46 -24.65 -11.14
CA ALA A 50 -22.27 -24.53 -10.30
C ALA A 50 -21.02 -24.21 -11.13
N VAL A 51 -20.33 -23.13 -10.78
CA VAL A 51 -19.11 -22.66 -11.44
C VAL A 51 -17.89 -23.13 -10.64
N SER A 52 -16.85 -23.60 -11.33
CA SER A 52 -15.57 -23.95 -10.71
C SER A 52 -14.92 -22.75 -10.02
N ALA A 53 -14.33 -22.95 -8.83
CA ALA A 53 -13.53 -21.91 -8.18
C ALA A 53 -12.21 -21.60 -8.91
N HIS A 54 -11.79 -22.51 -9.80
CA HIS A 54 -10.62 -22.36 -10.65
C HIS A 54 -11.06 -22.07 -12.08
N GLN A 55 -10.76 -20.86 -12.54
CA GLN A 55 -10.98 -20.41 -13.91
C GLN A 55 -9.65 -20.28 -14.64
N ASP A 56 -9.65 -20.62 -15.92
CA ASP A 56 -8.54 -20.29 -16.81
C ASP A 56 -8.67 -18.83 -17.23
N VAL A 57 -8.05 -17.95 -16.46
CA VAL A 57 -8.04 -16.49 -16.69
C VAL A 57 -6.94 -16.06 -17.67
N GLY A 58 -6.36 -17.02 -18.40
CA GLY A 58 -5.27 -16.79 -19.34
C GLY A 58 -3.88 -16.75 -18.71
N GLY A 59 -2.87 -16.66 -19.57
CA GLY A 59 -1.46 -16.58 -19.20
C GLY A 59 -0.93 -15.15 -19.10
N ILE A 60 0.40 -15.04 -19.00
CA ILE A 60 1.10 -13.74 -18.97
C ILE A 60 1.01 -13.07 -20.34
N ASP A 61 0.49 -11.84 -20.35
CA ASP A 61 0.58 -10.92 -21.49
C ASP A 61 1.84 -10.06 -21.31
N LEU A 62 2.83 -10.27 -22.19
CA LEU A 62 4.14 -9.63 -22.07
C LEU A 62 4.08 -8.09 -22.07
N VAL A 63 3.14 -7.50 -22.82
CA VAL A 63 3.06 -6.04 -22.94
C VAL A 63 2.29 -5.47 -21.77
N ARG A 64 1.09 -5.99 -21.49
CA ARG A 64 0.23 -5.53 -20.40
C ARG A 64 0.90 -5.74 -19.04
N ASP A 65 1.39 -6.95 -18.80
CA ASP A 65 1.97 -7.31 -17.50
C ASP A 65 3.35 -6.67 -17.34
N GLY A 66 4.12 -6.53 -18.43
CA GLY A 66 5.38 -5.78 -18.43
C GLY A 66 5.21 -4.30 -18.07
N LEU A 67 4.19 -3.63 -18.63
CA LEU A 67 3.84 -2.26 -18.26
C LEU A 67 3.35 -2.15 -16.81
N SER A 68 2.59 -3.14 -16.33
CA SER A 68 2.12 -3.20 -14.94
C SER A 68 3.28 -3.35 -13.95
N VAL A 69 4.30 -4.14 -14.30
CA VAL A 69 5.54 -4.26 -13.52
C VAL A 69 6.27 -2.92 -13.46
N LEU A 70 6.47 -2.27 -14.60
CA LEU A 70 7.15 -0.98 -14.67
C LEU A 70 6.41 0.10 -13.86
N PHE A 71 5.08 0.15 -13.99
CA PHE A 71 4.24 1.09 -13.24
C PHE A 71 4.32 0.84 -11.73
N THR A 72 4.29 -0.42 -11.31
CA THR A 72 4.43 -0.80 -9.90
C THR A 72 5.79 -0.40 -9.34
N MET A 73 6.88 -0.62 -10.10
CA MET A 73 8.21 -0.12 -9.73
C MET A 73 8.24 1.39 -9.54
N LEU A 74 7.56 2.15 -10.41
CA LEU A 74 7.49 3.60 -10.30
C LEU A 74 6.70 4.05 -9.07
N VAL A 75 5.55 3.43 -8.81
CA VAL A 75 4.72 3.71 -7.62
C VAL A 75 5.50 3.47 -6.33
N TYR A 76 6.16 2.33 -6.21
CA TYR A 76 6.96 2.00 -5.02
C TYR A 76 8.24 2.85 -4.90
N THR A 77 8.78 3.36 -6.00
CA THR A 77 9.80 4.41 -5.98
C THR A 77 9.27 5.72 -5.39
N GLY A 78 8.05 6.12 -5.76
CA GLY A 78 7.36 7.25 -5.15
C GLY A 78 7.17 7.08 -3.64
N TYR A 79 6.70 5.91 -3.20
CA TYR A 79 6.58 5.60 -1.77
C TYR A 79 7.92 5.61 -1.04
N ALA A 80 8.97 5.04 -1.64
CA ALA A 80 10.31 5.06 -1.07
C ALA A 80 10.86 6.49 -0.93
N LEU A 81 10.56 7.39 -1.87
CA LEU A 81 10.96 8.82 -1.77
C LEU A 81 10.33 9.48 -0.54
N ILE A 82 9.03 9.29 -0.35
CA ILE A 82 8.31 9.82 0.82
C ILE A 82 8.88 9.22 2.11
N LEU A 83 9.08 7.89 2.13
CA LEU A 83 9.56 7.18 3.32
C LEU A 83 10.97 7.60 3.72
N VAL A 84 11.90 7.68 2.76
CA VAL A 84 13.29 8.12 3.00
C VAL A 84 13.33 9.60 3.41
N ALA A 85 12.48 10.45 2.85
CA ALA A 85 12.36 11.84 3.28
C ALA A 85 11.90 11.95 4.76
N ALA A 86 10.95 11.11 5.16
CA ALA A 86 10.49 11.02 6.55
C ALA A 86 11.58 10.49 7.49
N MET A 87 12.35 9.47 7.06
CA MET A 87 13.53 8.99 7.79
C MET A 87 14.58 10.09 7.97
N ALA A 88 14.86 10.87 6.91
CA ALA A 88 15.80 11.99 6.97
C ALA A 88 15.34 13.09 7.94
N LEU A 89 14.03 13.36 7.99
CA LEU A 89 13.43 14.30 8.95
C LEU A 89 13.52 13.78 10.40
N ALA A 90 13.39 12.48 10.62
CA ALA A 90 13.57 11.89 11.94
C ALA A 90 15.04 11.95 12.38
N GLU A 91 15.98 11.64 11.48
CA GLU A 91 17.43 11.73 11.73
C GLU A 91 17.85 13.17 12.09
N SER A 92 17.31 14.19 11.40
CA SER A 92 17.60 15.59 11.73
C SER A 92 17.06 16.03 13.10
N ARG A 93 16.13 15.27 13.68
CA ARG A 93 15.61 15.46 15.05
C ARG A 93 16.31 14.59 16.10
N GLY A 94 17.40 13.92 15.72
CA GLY A 94 18.21 13.09 16.62
C GLY A 94 17.72 11.66 16.78
N HIS A 95 16.82 11.17 15.92
CA HIS A 95 16.39 9.77 15.92
C HIS A 95 17.26 8.95 14.96
N GLU A 96 17.91 7.92 15.47
CA GLU A 96 18.67 7.02 14.61
C GLU A 96 17.74 6.18 13.74
N VAL A 97 18.08 6.05 12.46
CA VAL A 97 17.40 5.14 11.52
C VAL A 97 18.41 4.06 11.11
N ALA A 98 18.39 2.93 11.83
CA ALA A 98 19.24 1.78 11.51
C ALA A 98 18.58 0.87 10.45
N GLY A 99 19.38 0.17 9.65
CA GLY A 99 18.90 -0.59 8.48
C GLY A 99 17.68 -1.47 8.74
N ARG A 100 17.76 -2.42 9.69
CA ARG A 100 16.62 -3.30 10.04
C ARG A 100 15.43 -2.57 10.66
N GLN A 101 15.63 -1.40 11.28
CA GLN A 101 14.54 -0.58 11.80
C GLN A 101 13.68 0.02 10.67
N GLY A 102 14.21 0.03 9.43
CA GLY A 102 13.43 0.34 8.23
C GLY A 102 12.16 -0.51 8.08
N ILE A 103 12.13 -1.74 8.62
CA ILE A 103 10.91 -2.57 8.64
C ILE A 103 9.76 -1.87 9.37
N ILE A 104 10.04 -1.20 10.50
CA ILE A 104 9.01 -0.47 11.28
C ILE A 104 8.46 0.69 10.45
N TRP A 105 9.34 1.42 9.75
CA TRP A 105 8.94 2.46 8.80
C TRP A 105 8.06 1.89 7.67
N GLY A 106 8.41 0.72 7.14
CA GLY A 106 7.60 0.01 6.16
C GLY A 106 6.20 -0.33 6.68
N ILE A 107 6.12 -0.96 7.86
CA ILE A 107 4.84 -1.31 8.51
C ILE A 107 4.00 -0.06 8.79
N ALA A 108 4.62 1.03 9.24
CA ALA A 108 3.95 2.31 9.42
C ALA A 108 3.39 2.84 8.09
N GLY A 109 4.16 2.78 7.02
CA GLY A 109 3.71 3.17 5.68
C GLY A 109 2.55 2.31 5.16
N PHE A 110 2.61 0.99 5.37
CA PHE A 110 1.49 0.09 5.09
C PHE A 110 0.24 0.49 5.89
N PHE A 111 0.40 0.72 7.19
CA PHE A 111 -0.72 1.13 8.04
C PHE A 111 -1.37 2.42 7.53
N ILE A 112 -0.55 3.43 7.24
CA ILE A 112 -1.01 4.76 6.80
C ILE A 112 -1.70 4.69 5.43
N VAL A 113 -1.12 4.01 4.45
CA VAL A 113 -1.54 4.11 3.03
C VAL A 113 -2.52 2.99 2.63
N HIS A 114 -2.45 1.83 3.28
CA HIS A 114 -3.28 0.67 2.95
C HIS A 114 -4.26 0.32 4.07
N PHE A 115 -3.76 0.03 5.27
CA PHE A 115 -4.61 -0.57 6.30
C PHE A 115 -5.65 0.40 6.86
N ALA A 116 -5.26 1.62 7.24
CA ALA A 116 -6.20 2.59 7.79
C ALA A 116 -7.30 2.93 6.78
N PRO A 117 -7.02 3.33 5.52
CA PRO A 117 -8.09 3.51 4.54
C PRO A 117 -8.88 2.22 4.27
N GLY A 118 -8.17 1.09 4.13
CA GLY A 118 -8.77 -0.20 3.81
C GLY A 118 -9.65 -0.79 4.91
N PHE A 119 -9.53 -0.32 6.15
CA PHE A 119 -10.28 -0.86 7.29
C PHE A 119 -11.79 -0.63 7.17
N THR A 120 -12.18 0.53 6.64
CA THR A 120 -13.60 0.88 6.39
C THR A 120 -13.92 1.05 4.92
N LEU A 121 -12.93 0.90 4.02
CA LEU A 121 -13.12 0.92 2.57
C LEU A 121 -12.19 -0.11 1.94
N ALA A 122 -12.56 -1.38 2.07
CA ALA A 122 -11.73 -2.50 1.64
C ALA A 122 -11.42 -2.43 0.13
N PRO A 123 -10.27 -2.98 -0.32
CA PRO A 123 -10.01 -3.18 -1.74
C PRO A 123 -11.13 -4.02 -2.38
N GLU A 124 -11.65 -3.52 -3.49
CA GLU A 124 -12.79 -4.10 -4.20
C GLU A 124 -12.38 -4.65 -5.57
N VAL A 125 -13.10 -5.70 -6.00
CA VAL A 125 -12.96 -6.28 -7.34
C VAL A 125 -13.91 -5.59 -8.33
N PRO A 126 -13.70 -5.72 -9.65
CA PRO A 126 -14.64 -5.22 -10.66
C PRO A 126 -16.05 -5.77 -10.48
N GLY A 127 -17.06 -5.04 -10.96
CA GLY A 127 -18.46 -5.45 -10.89
C GLY A 127 -19.17 -5.30 -9.53
N VAL A 128 -18.50 -4.88 -8.45
CA VAL A 128 -19.19 -4.62 -7.17
C VAL A 128 -19.82 -3.23 -7.13
N ALA A 129 -20.91 -3.09 -6.36
CA ALA A 129 -21.46 -1.78 -6.04
C ALA A 129 -20.41 -0.90 -5.33
N ALA A 130 -20.15 0.28 -5.87
CA ALA A 130 -19.20 1.23 -5.33
C ALA A 130 -19.82 2.62 -5.21
N ALA A 131 -19.42 3.36 -4.18
CA ALA A 131 -19.69 4.79 -4.09
C ALA A 131 -18.94 5.59 -5.17
N ASP A 132 -19.32 6.86 -5.33
CA ASP A 132 -18.64 7.79 -6.23
C ASP A 132 -17.11 7.81 -6.00
N VAL A 133 -16.36 7.75 -7.10
CA VAL A 133 -14.89 7.64 -7.06
C VAL A 133 -14.27 8.88 -6.46
N TYR A 134 -14.81 10.08 -6.72
CA TYR A 134 -14.25 11.32 -6.16
C TYR A 134 -14.47 11.38 -4.64
N ALA A 135 -15.65 11.02 -4.16
CA ALA A 135 -15.93 10.93 -2.73
C ALA A 135 -14.96 9.96 -2.02
N ARG A 136 -14.74 8.77 -2.61
CA ARG A 136 -13.78 7.78 -2.10
C ARG A 136 -12.35 8.29 -2.10
N GLN A 137 -11.93 9.01 -3.13
CA GLN A 137 -10.59 9.61 -3.21
C GLN A 137 -10.39 10.67 -2.12
N VAL A 138 -11.35 11.58 -1.93
CA VAL A 138 -11.29 12.60 -0.87
C VAL A 138 -11.18 11.94 0.50
N TRP A 139 -12.02 10.93 0.76
CA TRP A 139 -12.01 10.18 2.00
C TRP A 139 -10.67 9.44 2.21
N TRP A 140 -10.14 8.82 1.16
CA TRP A 140 -8.85 8.11 1.20
C TRP A 140 -7.72 9.07 1.57
N PHE A 141 -7.60 10.22 0.89
CA PHE A 141 -6.54 11.20 1.18
C PHE A 141 -6.67 11.78 2.60
N ALA A 142 -7.89 12.03 3.08
CA ALA A 142 -8.12 12.49 4.45
C ALA A 142 -7.68 11.44 5.49
N THR A 143 -8.01 10.17 5.25
CA THR A 143 -7.62 9.06 6.14
C THR A 143 -6.11 8.85 6.15
N VAL A 144 -5.45 8.89 4.98
CA VAL A 144 -3.99 8.81 4.87
C VAL A 144 -3.31 9.97 5.60
N GLY A 145 -3.79 11.20 5.40
CA GLY A 145 -3.20 12.39 6.04
C GLY A 145 -3.32 12.36 7.56
N THR A 146 -4.50 12.03 8.08
CA THR A 146 -4.75 11.93 9.53
C THR A 146 -3.96 10.77 10.15
N ALA A 147 -3.92 9.61 9.50
CA ALA A 147 -3.11 8.47 9.94
C ALA A 147 -1.60 8.78 9.95
N ALA A 148 -1.09 9.47 8.93
CA ALA A 148 0.32 9.86 8.86
C ALA A 148 0.70 10.77 10.03
N ILE A 149 -0.11 11.78 10.34
CA ILE A 149 0.11 12.69 11.48
C ILE A 149 0.02 11.92 12.79
N ALA A 150 -0.98 11.06 12.95
CA ALA A 150 -1.16 10.28 14.18
C ALA A 150 0.02 9.33 14.44
N VAL A 151 0.45 8.58 13.43
CA VAL A 151 1.61 7.68 13.55
C VAL A 151 2.89 8.45 13.87
N TRP A 152 3.09 9.63 13.28
CA TRP A 152 4.22 10.50 13.61
C TRP A 152 4.18 10.98 15.07
N LEU A 153 3.01 11.39 15.56
CA LEU A 153 2.80 11.79 16.96
C LEU A 153 3.02 10.63 17.94
N ILE A 154 2.58 9.42 17.60
CA ILE A 154 2.82 8.21 18.41
C ILE A 154 4.32 7.89 18.45
N ALA A 155 5.00 7.95 17.31
CA ALA A 155 6.42 7.63 17.22
C ALA A 155 7.31 8.62 17.99
N PHE A 156 7.00 9.93 17.92
CA PHE A 156 7.93 10.97 18.37
C PHE A 156 7.39 11.92 19.46
N GLY A 157 6.07 11.97 19.72
CA GLY A 157 5.43 12.98 20.58
C GLY A 157 5.71 12.83 22.08
N ARG A 158 5.97 11.62 22.59
CA ARG A 158 6.39 11.31 23.99
C ARG A 158 5.58 11.96 25.13
N ASN A 159 4.39 12.51 24.89
CA ASN A 159 3.53 13.15 25.89
C ASN A 159 2.05 12.76 25.69
N TRP A 160 1.26 12.80 26.78
CA TRP A 160 -0.15 12.38 26.77
C TRP A 160 -1.04 13.16 25.81
N VAL A 161 -0.75 14.44 25.56
CA VAL A 161 -1.51 15.26 24.62
C VAL A 161 -1.32 14.74 23.19
N SER A 162 -0.08 14.40 22.79
CA SER A 162 0.20 13.79 21.49
C SER A 162 -0.52 12.46 21.30
N TRP A 163 -0.61 11.63 22.34
CA TRP A 163 -1.37 10.38 22.31
C TRP A 163 -2.88 10.64 22.14
N GLY A 164 -3.44 11.60 22.87
CA GLY A 164 -4.84 12.00 22.74
C GLY A 164 -5.18 12.50 21.33
N ILE A 165 -4.35 13.37 20.77
CA ILE A 165 -4.53 13.87 19.39
C ILE A 165 -4.41 12.73 18.38
N ALA A 166 -3.42 11.84 18.52
CA ALA A 166 -3.25 10.71 17.62
C ALA A 166 -4.47 9.77 17.64
N ALA A 167 -5.03 9.50 18.82
CA ALA A 167 -6.23 8.69 18.95
C ALA A 167 -7.42 9.32 18.22
N VAL A 168 -7.65 10.63 18.41
CA VAL A 168 -8.73 11.35 17.72
C VAL A 168 -8.53 11.32 16.20
N LEU A 169 -7.31 11.56 15.72
CA LEU A 169 -7.00 11.55 14.29
C LEU A 169 -7.19 10.17 13.65
N LEU A 170 -6.86 9.08 14.35
CA LEU A 170 -7.10 7.73 13.85
C LEU A 170 -8.59 7.37 13.85
N LEU A 171 -9.34 7.79 14.85
CA LEU A 171 -10.76 7.46 14.97
C LEU A 171 -11.66 8.30 14.05
N ALA A 172 -11.32 9.57 13.83
CA ALA A 172 -12.20 10.51 13.15
C ALA A 172 -12.67 10.05 11.75
N PRO A 173 -11.80 9.56 10.83
CA PRO A 173 -12.26 9.11 9.52
C PRO A 173 -13.24 7.92 9.58
N HIS A 174 -13.06 7.03 10.57
CA HIS A 174 -13.90 5.86 10.76
C HIS A 174 -15.24 6.18 11.44
N VAL A 175 -15.27 7.20 12.30
CA VAL A 175 -16.53 7.71 12.88
C VAL A 175 -17.34 8.47 11.83
N ILE A 176 -16.69 9.20 10.93
CA ILE A 176 -17.34 9.86 9.79
C ILE A 176 -17.92 8.82 8.82
N GLY A 177 -17.24 7.68 8.67
CA GLY A 177 -17.62 6.61 7.76
C GLY A 177 -17.03 6.79 6.37
N ALA A 178 -16.67 5.68 5.73
CA ALA A 178 -16.26 5.72 4.33
C ALA A 178 -17.49 5.88 3.42
N PRO A 179 -17.35 6.50 2.24
CA PRO A 179 -18.43 6.52 1.25
C PRO A 179 -18.81 5.10 0.83
N GLU A 180 -20.08 4.75 1.05
CA GLU A 180 -20.67 3.46 0.69
C GLU A 180 -21.74 3.63 -0.41
N PRO A 181 -22.00 2.58 -1.22
CA PRO A 181 -23.10 2.61 -2.17
C PRO A 181 -24.46 2.60 -1.45
N ASP A 182 -25.48 3.22 -2.05
CA ASP A 182 -26.84 3.24 -1.48
C ASP A 182 -27.45 1.82 -1.39
N THR A 183 -27.02 0.92 -2.27
CA THR A 183 -27.48 -0.47 -2.32
C THR A 183 -26.33 -1.41 -2.64
N PHE A 184 -26.20 -2.50 -1.89
CA PHE A 184 -25.30 -3.59 -2.24
C PHE A 184 -25.86 -4.39 -3.42
N THR A 185 -25.11 -4.42 -4.50
CA THR A 185 -25.40 -5.18 -5.71
C THR A 185 -24.08 -5.63 -6.33
N GLY A 186 -24.13 -6.64 -7.19
CA GLY A 186 -22.97 -7.15 -7.89
C GLY A 186 -23.14 -8.61 -8.30
N PRO A 187 -22.63 -9.02 -9.48
CA PRO A 187 -22.70 -10.40 -9.93
C PRO A 187 -21.60 -11.28 -9.32
N VAL A 188 -20.60 -10.69 -8.67
CA VAL A 188 -19.40 -11.38 -8.17
C VAL A 188 -19.69 -12.08 -6.84
N PRO A 189 -19.32 -13.36 -6.68
CA PRO A 189 -19.38 -14.05 -5.39
C PRO A 189 -18.57 -13.34 -4.30
N THR A 190 -19.14 -13.23 -3.10
CA THR A 190 -18.51 -12.54 -1.97
C THR A 190 -17.17 -13.13 -1.54
N GLU A 191 -16.97 -14.43 -1.78
CA GLU A 191 -15.73 -15.17 -1.51
C GLU A 191 -14.56 -14.67 -2.37
N ILE A 192 -14.83 -14.25 -3.62
CA ILE A 192 -13.82 -13.66 -4.50
C ILE A 192 -13.43 -12.27 -3.99
N GLY A 193 -14.42 -11.46 -3.58
CA GLY A 193 -14.17 -10.15 -2.96
C GLY A 193 -13.34 -10.26 -1.68
N ALA A 194 -13.70 -11.19 -0.79
CA ALA A 194 -12.95 -11.44 0.44
C ALA A 194 -11.52 -11.94 0.16
N LEU A 195 -11.35 -12.84 -0.81
CA LEU A 195 -10.03 -13.31 -1.23
C LEU A 195 -9.17 -12.18 -1.81
N PHE A 196 -9.77 -11.30 -2.63
CA PHE A 196 -9.07 -10.14 -3.18
C PHE A 196 -8.60 -9.20 -2.09
N ALA A 197 -9.47 -8.82 -1.14
CA ALA A 197 -9.10 -7.96 -0.02
C ALA A 197 -7.95 -8.58 0.80
N ALA A 198 -8.03 -9.87 1.12
CA ALA A 198 -6.99 -10.59 1.86
C ALA A 198 -5.64 -10.57 1.11
N ARG A 199 -5.65 -10.84 -0.21
CA ARG A 199 -4.43 -10.83 -1.03
C ARG A 199 -3.88 -9.43 -1.24
N ALA A 200 -4.74 -8.42 -1.41
CA ALA A 200 -4.34 -7.01 -1.54
C ALA A 200 -3.62 -6.52 -0.27
N PHE A 201 -4.17 -6.80 0.92
CA PHE A 201 -3.49 -6.46 2.18
C PHE A 201 -2.22 -7.28 2.39
N GLY A 202 -2.24 -8.59 2.12
CA GLY A 202 -1.07 -9.45 2.31
C GLY A 202 0.10 -9.06 1.42
N VAL A 203 -0.15 -8.86 0.12
CA VAL A 203 0.86 -8.39 -0.84
C VAL A 203 1.30 -6.96 -0.52
N GLY A 204 0.37 -6.07 -0.16
CA GLY A 204 0.68 -4.71 0.25
C GLY A 204 1.60 -4.67 1.47
N LEU A 205 1.33 -5.46 2.51
CA LEU A 205 2.17 -5.55 3.70
C LEU A 205 3.58 -6.05 3.34
N ALA A 206 3.67 -7.13 2.56
CA ALA A 206 4.96 -7.67 2.13
C ALA A 206 5.78 -6.62 1.35
N ALA A 207 5.14 -5.91 0.41
CA ALA A 207 5.78 -4.88 -0.37
C ALA A 207 6.28 -3.72 0.50
N TRP A 208 5.46 -3.21 1.42
CA TRP A 208 5.84 -2.12 2.32
C TRP A 208 6.95 -2.49 3.30
N VAL A 209 6.95 -3.72 3.82
CA VAL A 209 8.06 -4.24 4.63
C VAL A 209 9.36 -4.23 3.83
N LEU A 210 9.32 -4.65 2.56
CA LEU A 210 10.49 -4.64 1.67
C LEU A 210 10.95 -3.21 1.34
N VAL A 211 10.02 -2.30 1.05
CA VAL A 211 10.33 -0.86 0.85
C VAL A 211 11.04 -0.32 2.07
N GLY A 212 10.49 -0.54 3.26
CA GLY A 212 11.07 -0.08 4.51
C GLY A 212 12.46 -0.68 4.77
N LEU A 213 12.61 -2.00 4.60
CA LEU A 213 13.88 -2.70 4.76
C LEU A 213 14.95 -2.17 3.80
N PHE A 214 14.63 -2.04 2.51
CA PHE A 214 15.57 -1.56 1.51
C PHE A 214 15.88 -0.08 1.69
N ALA A 215 14.87 0.75 1.99
CA ALA A 215 15.04 2.16 2.28
C ALA A 215 15.99 2.37 3.46
N GLY A 216 15.77 1.67 4.58
CA GLY A 216 16.65 1.72 5.75
C GLY A 216 18.07 1.26 5.44
N TYR A 217 18.21 0.16 4.69
CA TYR A 217 19.51 -0.36 4.27
C TYR A 217 20.30 0.63 3.40
N PHE A 218 19.70 1.13 2.32
CA PHE A 218 20.37 2.08 1.43
C PHE A 218 20.62 3.42 2.12
N TRP A 219 19.68 3.90 2.94
CA TRP A 219 19.86 5.13 3.73
C TRP A 219 21.09 5.05 4.64
N GLN A 220 21.23 3.95 5.39
CA GLN A 220 22.37 3.72 6.26
C GLN A 220 23.68 3.64 5.47
N ARG A 221 23.69 2.85 4.38
CA ARG A 221 24.89 2.64 3.55
C ARG A 221 25.40 3.94 2.91
N GLU A 222 24.49 4.74 2.35
CA GLU A 222 24.86 6.02 1.74
C GLU A 222 25.30 7.05 2.80
N GLY A 223 24.76 6.97 4.02
CA GLY A 223 25.24 7.78 5.15
C GLY A 223 26.69 7.46 5.52
N GLN A 224 27.03 6.18 5.61
CA GLN A 224 28.39 5.72 5.89
C GLN A 224 29.38 6.14 4.78
N ARG A 225 28.97 6.02 3.51
CA ARG A 225 29.79 6.48 2.36
C ARG A 225 30.07 7.98 2.42
N ALA A 226 29.05 8.78 2.72
CA ALA A 226 29.21 10.22 2.83
C ALA A 226 30.15 10.62 3.99
N ALA A 227 30.07 9.93 5.12
CA ALA A 227 30.98 10.14 6.25
C ALA A 227 32.44 9.78 5.90
N GLN A 228 32.66 8.64 5.24
CA GLN A 228 33.99 8.22 4.79
C GLN A 228 34.63 9.20 3.81
N ALA A 229 33.84 9.76 2.89
CA ALA A 229 34.31 10.76 1.93
C ALA A 229 34.67 12.11 2.56
N GLN A 230 34.16 12.41 3.77
CA GLN A 230 34.53 13.62 4.51
C GLN A 230 35.79 13.44 5.36
N THR A 231 36.16 12.20 5.66
CA THR A 231 37.35 11.85 6.45
C THR A 231 38.59 11.54 5.61
N ALA A 232 38.45 11.46 4.29
CA ALA A 232 39.51 11.22 3.31
C ALA A 232 39.96 12.53 2.66
#